data_AF-A0A2S5G7A1-F1
#
_entry.id   AF-A0A2S5G7A1-F1
#
_cell.length_a   1.000
_cell.length_b   1.000
_cell.length_c   1.000
_cell.angle_alpha   90.00
_cell.angle_beta   90.00
_cell.angle_gamma   90.00
#
_symmetry.space_group_name_H-M   'P 1'
#
loop_
_entity.id
_entity.type
_entity.pdbx_description
1 polymer ?
#
loop_
_entity_poly.entity_id
_entity_poly.type
_entity_poly.pdbx_seq_one_letter_code
_entity_poly.pdbx_strand_id
1 'polypeptide(L)'
;MNEVKPHIIHFSGHGSPDHDIILETTEGGLSFLSKEKVALLMKTMSASIKLVVFNNCFSNGQAEMVTEHVDFAIGMNEAILDKAAEAFAAQFYSALGFGYSVQKSFEQGKLALSLEGIEGHEIPEIYSKKGLNANEYILVKP
;
A
#
# COMPACT_ATOMS: atom_id res chain seq x y z
N MET A 1 3.34 4.99 18.99
CA MET A 1 3.55 3.81 18.11
C MET A 1 3.43 2.45 18.83
N ASN A 2 3.66 2.36 20.15
CA ASN A 2 3.50 1.10 20.90
C ASN A 2 2.10 0.88 21.51
N GLU A 3 1.19 1.84 21.35
CA GLU A 3 -0.16 1.80 21.94
C GLU A 3 -1.18 1.09 21.05
N VAL A 4 -0.89 0.95 19.75
CA VAL A 4 -1.73 0.25 18.77
C VAL A 4 -0.92 -0.83 18.07
N LYS A 5 -1.57 -1.95 17.75
CA LYS A 5 -0.99 -3.06 16.99
C LYS A 5 -1.71 -3.16 15.64
N PRO A 6 -1.37 -2.28 14.68
CA PRO A 6 -2.07 -2.25 13.40
C PRO A 6 -1.80 -3.53 12.61
N HIS A 7 -2.83 -3.99 11.91
CA HIS A 7 -2.72 -5.06 10.91
C HIS A 7 -2.51 -4.50 9.50
N ILE A 8 -2.97 -3.26 9.25
CA ILE A 8 -2.83 -2.58 7.98
C ILE A 8 -2.22 -1.19 8.22
N ILE A 9 -1.24 -0.80 7.41
CA ILE A 9 -0.71 0.57 7.36
C ILE A 9 -0.97 1.13 5.97
N HIS A 10 -1.49 2.36 5.89
CA HIS A 10 -1.72 3.08 4.64
C HIS A 10 -0.86 4.34 4.63
N PHE A 11 0.03 4.46 3.66
CA PHE A 11 0.76 5.70 3.36
C PHE A 11 0.10 6.37 2.15
N SER A 12 -0.41 7.58 2.34
CA SER A 12 -0.98 8.41 1.28
C SER A 12 -0.24 9.75 1.29
N GLY A 13 0.20 10.20 0.12
CA GLY A 13 0.96 11.43 -0.01
C GLY A 13 1.82 11.45 -1.26
N HIS A 14 2.84 12.31 -1.26
CA HIS A 14 3.74 12.45 -2.40
C HIS A 14 4.89 11.44 -2.35
N GLY A 15 5.24 10.92 -3.52
CA GLY A 15 6.44 10.13 -3.74
C GLY A 15 7.38 10.81 -4.73
N SER A 16 8.63 10.36 -4.76
CA SER A 16 9.63 10.77 -5.75
C SER A 16 9.92 9.63 -6.74
N PRO A 17 10.41 9.92 -7.96
CA PRO A 17 10.94 8.89 -8.86
C PRO A 17 12.07 8.04 -8.25
N ASP A 18 12.74 8.54 -7.20
CA ASP A 18 13.77 7.82 -6.45
C ASP A 18 13.18 6.85 -5.40
N HIS A 19 11.86 6.66 -5.39
CA HIS A 19 11.16 5.81 -4.42
C HIS A 19 11.28 6.32 -2.98
N ASP A 20 11.23 7.64 -2.77
CA ASP A 20 11.09 8.21 -1.43
C ASP A 20 9.61 8.47 -1.09
N ILE A 21 9.27 8.33 0.19
CA ILE A 21 8.07 8.97 0.75
C ILE A 21 8.47 10.38 1.18
N ILE A 22 7.74 11.39 0.72
CA ILE A 22 7.98 12.78 1.08
C ILE A 22 7.05 13.15 2.24
N LEU A 23 7.63 13.49 3.38
CA LEU A 23 6.92 13.90 4.58
C LEU A 23 7.17 15.39 4.86
N GLU A 24 6.18 16.08 5.39
CA GLU A 24 6.35 17.43 5.91
C GLU A 24 6.96 17.38 7.31
N THR A 25 7.97 18.20 7.57
CA THR A 25 8.55 18.36 8.92
C THR A 25 7.71 19.34 9.74
N THR A 26 7.86 19.31 11.07
CA THR A 26 7.21 20.27 11.97
C THR A 26 7.60 21.73 11.72
N GLU A 27 8.67 21.95 10.95
CA GLU A 27 9.16 23.27 10.56
C GLU A 27 8.66 23.72 9.18
N GLY A 28 7.77 22.92 8.54
CA GLY A 28 7.26 23.18 7.19
C GLY A 28 8.23 22.83 6.06
N GLY A 29 9.27 22.03 6.35
CA GLY A 29 10.24 21.54 5.38
C GLY A 29 9.88 20.16 4.82
N LEU A 30 10.70 19.65 3.89
CA LEU A 30 10.55 18.30 3.35
C LEU A 30 11.53 17.32 4.02
N SER A 31 11.02 16.15 4.39
CA SER A 31 11.81 15.00 4.84
C SER A 31 11.61 13.84 3.88
N PHE A 32 12.71 13.27 3.42
CA PHE A 32 12.70 12.15 2.49
C PHE A 32 12.95 10.84 3.23
N LEU A 33 11.97 9.95 3.16
CA LEU A 33 12.05 8.62 3.73
C LEU A 33 12.33 7.63 2.60
N SER A 34 13.61 7.25 2.46
CA SER A 34 14.04 6.28 1.45
C SER A 34 13.44 4.91 1.68
N LYS A 35 13.37 4.10 0.63
CA LYS A 35 12.90 2.72 0.69
C LYS A 35 13.61 1.89 1.76
N GLU A 36 14.91 2.09 2.00
CA GLU A 36 15.67 1.38 3.04
C GLU A 36 15.21 1.78 4.44
N LYS A 37 14.92 3.06 4.67
CA LYS A 37 14.37 3.55 5.94
C LYS A 37 12.96 3.02 6.16
N VAL A 38 12.13 2.95 5.11
CA VAL A 38 10.79 2.36 5.16
C VAL A 38 10.87 0.87 5.49
N ALA A 39 11.77 0.12 4.85
CA ALA A 39 11.98 -1.29 5.15
C ALA A 39 12.46 -1.51 6.59
N LEU A 40 13.40 -0.69 7.07
CA LEU A 40 13.86 -0.75 8.47
C LEU A 40 12.72 -0.44 9.45
N LEU A 41 11.89 0.57 9.16
CA LEU A 41 10.69 0.88 9.94
C LEU A 41 9.75 -0.33 10.00
N MET A 42 9.42 -0.92 8.85
CA MET A 42 8.55 -2.11 8.79
C MET A 42 9.17 -3.31 9.52
N LYS A 43 10.48 -3.53 9.40
CA LYS A 43 11.19 -4.58 10.15
C LYS A 43 10.95 -4.45 11.66
N THR A 44 11.07 -3.23 12.19
CA THR A 44 10.87 -2.97 13.62
C THR A 44 9.43 -3.08 14.09
N MET A 45 8.45 -2.90 13.20
CA MET A 45 7.02 -2.93 13.52
C MET A 45 6.31 -4.23 13.11
N SER A 46 6.98 -5.11 12.36
CA SER A 46 6.38 -6.19 11.56
C SER A 46 5.54 -7.22 12.31
N ALA A 47 5.70 -7.37 13.62
CA ALA A 47 5.07 -8.45 14.37
C ALA A 47 3.53 -8.52 14.24
N SER A 48 2.84 -7.40 13.99
CA SER A 48 1.38 -7.36 13.77
C SER A 48 0.96 -6.97 12.36
N ILE A 49 1.87 -6.44 11.54
CA ILE A 49 1.52 -5.87 10.22
C ILE A 49 1.35 -6.99 9.21
N LYS A 50 0.19 -7.02 8.57
CA LYS A 50 -0.19 -7.97 7.51
C LYS A 50 -0.15 -7.35 6.13
N LEU A 51 -0.54 -6.09 6.02
CA LEU A 51 -0.62 -5.38 4.75
C LEU A 51 -0.09 -3.96 4.90
N VAL A 52 0.71 -3.53 3.94
CA VAL A 52 1.10 -2.13 3.77
C VAL A 52 0.58 -1.62 2.43
N VAL A 53 -0.08 -0.48 2.40
CA VAL A 53 -0.58 0.16 1.17
C VAL A 53 0.17 1.46 0.97
N PHE A 54 1.03 1.51 -0.03
CA PHE A 54 1.68 2.71 -0.50
C PHE A 54 0.84 3.33 -1.63
N ASN A 55 0.01 4.29 -1.27
CA ASN A 55 -0.85 5.05 -2.18
C ASN A 55 -0.20 6.39 -2.51
N ASN A 56 1.02 6.32 -3.04
CA ASN A 56 1.85 7.44 -3.46
C ASN A 56 2.66 7.06 -4.71
N CYS A 57 3.00 8.05 -5.53
CA CYS A 57 3.70 7.85 -6.81
C CYS A 57 5.02 7.07 -6.65
N PHE A 58 5.33 6.20 -7.61
CA PHE A 58 6.60 5.44 -7.68
C PHE A 58 6.92 4.69 -6.38
N SER A 59 5.93 4.05 -5.77
CA SER A 59 6.07 3.35 -4.49
C SER A 59 6.28 1.84 -4.59
N ASN A 60 6.36 1.30 -5.81
CA ASN A 60 6.56 -0.12 -6.07
C ASN A 60 7.88 -0.67 -5.48
N GLY A 61 8.98 0.10 -5.55
CA GLY A 61 10.27 -0.32 -4.97
C GLY A 61 10.24 -0.47 -3.44
N GLN A 62 9.46 0.35 -2.74
CA GLN A 62 9.20 0.25 -1.30
C GLN A 62 8.31 -0.96 -1.03
N ALA A 63 7.23 -1.12 -1.81
CA ALA A 63 6.31 -2.24 -1.67
C ALA A 63 7.03 -3.58 -1.78
N GLU A 64 7.87 -3.76 -2.80
CA GLU A 64 8.67 -4.97 -2.98
C GLU A 64 9.58 -5.21 -1.76
N MET A 65 10.37 -4.22 -1.37
CA MET A 65 11.36 -4.35 -0.29
C MET A 65 10.72 -4.66 1.07
N VAL A 66 9.57 -4.08 1.40
CA VAL A 66 8.94 -4.33 2.71
C VAL A 66 8.39 -5.75 2.84
N THR A 67 8.09 -6.45 1.74
CA THR A 67 7.61 -7.85 1.80
C THR A 67 8.64 -8.85 2.33
N GLU A 68 9.90 -8.44 2.49
CA GLU A 68 10.87 -9.19 3.28
C GLU A 68 10.45 -9.30 4.77
N HIS A 69 9.62 -8.37 5.24
CA HIS A 69 9.27 -8.20 6.64
C HIS A 69 7.76 -8.27 6.91
N VAL A 70 6.90 -7.87 5.97
CA VAL A 70 5.44 -7.93 6.08
C VAL A 70 4.84 -8.93 5.10
N ASP A 71 3.61 -9.40 5.35
CA ASP A 71 3.00 -10.47 4.55
C ASP A 71 2.66 -10.00 3.11
N PHE A 72 2.09 -8.80 2.97
CA PHE A 72 1.72 -8.22 1.68
C PHE A 72 1.99 -6.71 1.62
N ALA A 73 2.25 -6.20 0.43
CA ALA A 73 2.32 -4.77 0.18
C ALA A 73 1.70 -4.39 -1.17
N ILE A 74 1.09 -3.21 -1.25
CA ILE A 74 0.62 -2.61 -2.50
C ILE A 74 1.44 -1.35 -2.74
N GLY A 75 1.90 -1.13 -3.98
CA GLY A 75 2.60 0.09 -4.39
C GLY A 75 2.18 0.53 -5.79
N MET A 76 2.65 1.72 -6.18
CA MET A 76 2.37 2.34 -7.47
C MET A 76 3.63 2.32 -8.34
N ASN A 77 3.57 1.76 -9.54
CA ASN A 77 4.74 1.70 -10.44
C ASN A 77 5.07 3.02 -11.13
N GLU A 78 4.13 3.97 -11.16
CA GLU A 78 4.31 5.30 -11.71
C GLU A 78 3.54 6.38 -10.92
N ALA A 79 3.34 7.56 -11.50
CA ALA A 79 2.53 8.61 -10.92
C ALA A 79 1.04 8.28 -11.02
N ILE A 80 0.34 8.33 -9.88
CA ILE A 80 -1.12 8.11 -9.81
C ILE A 80 -1.83 9.44 -9.55
N LEU A 81 -2.98 9.65 -10.20
CA LEU A 81 -3.83 10.82 -9.94
C LEU A 81 -4.60 10.63 -8.63
N ASP A 82 -4.82 11.72 -7.88
CA ASP A 82 -5.54 11.70 -6.60
C ASP A 82 -6.90 10.98 -6.70
N LYS A 83 -7.66 11.26 -7.76
CA LYS A 83 -8.97 10.61 -8.00
C LYS A 83 -8.84 9.10 -8.18
N ALA A 84 -7.79 8.62 -8.85
CA ALA A 84 -7.53 7.20 -9.03
C ALA A 84 -7.07 6.55 -7.71
N ALA A 85 -6.18 7.21 -6.97
CA ALA A 85 -5.72 6.78 -5.65
C ALA A 85 -6.89 6.66 -4.64
N GLU A 86 -7.81 7.62 -4.66
CA GLU A 86 -9.03 7.64 -3.83
C GLU A 86 -9.99 6.51 -4.21
N ALA A 87 -10.38 6.42 -5.48
CA ALA A 87 -11.34 5.41 -5.95
C ALA A 87 -10.82 3.98 -5.76
N PHE A 88 -9.53 3.76 -6.05
CA PHE A 88 -8.87 2.48 -5.79
C PHE A 88 -8.94 2.12 -4.30
N ALA A 89 -8.52 3.04 -3.41
CA ALA A 89 -8.50 2.78 -1.97
C ALA A 89 -9.91 2.53 -1.43
N ALA A 90 -10.90 3.34 -1.83
CA ALA A 90 -12.28 3.19 -1.40
C ALA A 90 -12.83 1.79 -1.72
N GLN A 91 -12.68 1.34 -2.97
CA GLN A 91 -13.16 0.01 -3.36
C GLN A 91 -12.32 -1.11 -2.73
N PHE A 92 -11.00 -0.95 -2.64
CA PHE A 92 -10.11 -1.92 -2.01
C PHE A 92 -10.47 -2.18 -0.54
N TYR A 93 -10.62 -1.12 0.26
CA TYR A 93 -10.98 -1.25 1.67
C TYR A 93 -12.43 -1.71 1.87
N SER A 94 -13.35 -1.33 0.96
CA SER A 94 -14.71 -1.87 0.95
C SER A 94 -14.69 -3.39 0.78
N ALA A 95 -13.99 -3.91 -0.24
CA ALA A 95 -13.87 -5.34 -0.51
C ALA A 95 -13.21 -6.11 0.65
N LEU A 96 -12.14 -5.55 1.23
CA LEU A 96 -11.54 -6.11 2.44
C LEU A 96 -12.53 -6.17 3.60
N GLY A 97 -13.29 -5.09 3.83
CA GLY A 97 -14.30 -5.00 4.88
C GLY A 97 -15.43 -6.04 4.75
N PHE A 98 -15.76 -6.45 3.52
CA PHE A 98 -16.69 -7.54 3.23
C PHE A 98 -16.07 -8.95 3.35
N GLY A 99 -14.83 -9.06 3.82
CA GLY A 99 -14.17 -10.34 4.05
C GLY A 99 -13.64 -11.02 2.79
N TYR A 100 -13.42 -10.27 1.70
CA TYR A 100 -12.68 -10.81 0.56
C TYR A 100 -11.19 -10.95 0.85
N SER A 101 -10.53 -11.82 0.10
CA SER A 101 -9.08 -11.99 0.18
C SER A 101 -8.34 -10.73 -0.27
N VAL A 102 -7.08 -10.60 0.14
CA VAL A 102 -6.23 -9.46 -0.26
C VAL A 102 -6.18 -9.33 -1.78
N GLN A 103 -5.92 -10.43 -2.50
CA GLN A 103 -5.87 -10.40 -3.97
C GLN A 103 -7.21 -9.98 -4.57
N LYS A 104 -8.33 -10.56 -4.12
CA LYS A 104 -9.64 -10.23 -4.67
C LYS A 104 -10.03 -8.77 -4.41
N SER A 105 -9.67 -8.25 -3.24
CA SER A 105 -9.89 -6.86 -2.88
C SER A 105 -9.07 -5.92 -3.76
N PHE A 106 -7.81 -6.28 -4.02
CA PHE A 106 -6.91 -5.55 -4.93
C PHE A 106 -7.48 -5.50 -6.36
N GLU A 107 -7.90 -6.64 -6.90
CA GLU A 107 -8.52 -6.70 -8.24
C GLU A 107 -9.81 -5.87 -8.33
N GLN A 108 -10.64 -5.86 -7.28
CA GLN A 108 -11.82 -5.00 -7.24
C GLN A 108 -11.45 -3.51 -7.23
N GLY A 109 -10.38 -3.13 -6.54
CA GLY A 109 -9.83 -1.78 -6.58
C GLY A 109 -9.44 -1.35 -7.99
N LYS A 110 -8.67 -2.19 -8.72
CA LYS A 110 -8.32 -1.94 -10.13
C LYS A 110 -9.57 -1.86 -11.02
N LEU A 111 -10.52 -2.77 -10.81
CA LEU A 111 -11.75 -2.84 -11.59
C LEU A 111 -12.62 -1.58 -11.43
N ALA A 112 -12.72 -1.00 -10.23
CA ALA A 112 -13.48 0.24 -10.03
C ALA A 112 -12.96 1.38 -10.90
N LEU A 113 -11.64 1.54 -11.00
CA LEU A 113 -11.04 2.54 -11.88
C LEU A 113 -11.44 2.33 -13.34
N SER A 114 -11.38 1.07 -13.81
CA SER A 114 -11.78 0.72 -15.17
C SER A 114 -13.26 1.01 -15.45
N LEU A 115 -14.16 0.65 -14.52
CA LEU A 115 -15.60 0.86 -14.67
C LEU A 115 -16.01 2.33 -14.64
N GLU A 116 -15.31 3.15 -13.87
CA GLU A 116 -15.55 4.60 -13.79
C GLU A 116 -14.88 5.39 -14.93
N GLY A 117 -14.13 4.71 -15.80
CA GLY A 117 -13.36 5.37 -16.87
C GLY A 117 -12.21 6.23 -16.34
N ILE A 118 -11.69 5.90 -15.15
CA ILE A 118 -10.53 6.56 -14.55
C ILE A 118 -9.27 5.83 -15.05
N GLU A 119 -8.36 6.59 -15.67
CA GLU A 119 -7.06 6.07 -16.10
C GLU A 119 -6.20 5.67 -14.89
N GLY A 120 -5.26 4.73 -15.11
CA GLY A 120 -4.32 4.31 -14.08
C GLY A 120 -4.68 3.01 -13.34
N HIS A 121 -5.62 2.22 -13.86
CA HIS A 121 -5.92 0.91 -13.27
C HIS A 121 -4.73 -0.05 -13.30
N GLU A 122 -3.75 0.11 -14.20
CA GLU A 122 -2.52 -0.72 -14.25
C GLU A 122 -1.40 -0.22 -13.32
N ILE A 123 -1.60 0.89 -12.61
CA ILE A 123 -0.58 1.51 -11.76
C ILE A 123 -0.39 0.76 -10.43
N PRO A 124 -1.47 0.38 -9.71
CA PRO A 124 -1.33 -0.38 -8.48
C PRO A 124 -0.78 -1.78 -8.78
N GLU A 125 0.19 -2.18 -7.99
CA GLU A 125 0.82 -3.51 -8.01
C GLU A 125 0.80 -4.10 -6.61
N ILE A 126 0.62 -5.43 -6.53
CA ILE A 126 0.64 -6.15 -5.27
C ILE A 126 1.86 -7.07 -5.19
N TYR A 127 2.53 -7.02 -4.04
CA TYR A 127 3.71 -7.79 -3.68
C TYR A 127 3.38 -8.70 -2.50
N SER A 128 3.93 -9.91 -2.51
CA SER A 128 3.72 -10.90 -1.47
C SER A 128 5.04 -11.40 -0.91
N LYS A 129 5.10 -11.61 0.40
CA LYS A 129 6.21 -12.30 1.03
C LYS A 129 6.37 -13.69 0.42
N LYS A 130 7.61 -14.12 0.22
CA LYS A 130 7.93 -15.41 -0.38
C LYS A 130 7.19 -16.56 0.34
N GLY A 131 6.43 -17.33 -0.44
CA GLY A 131 5.66 -18.48 0.04
C GLY A 131 4.24 -18.15 0.51
N LEU A 132 3.83 -16.88 0.47
CA LEU A 132 2.44 -16.48 0.73
C LEU A 132 1.68 -16.25 -0.57
N ASN A 133 0.39 -16.56 -0.55
CA ASN A 133 -0.53 -16.35 -1.67
C ASN A 133 -1.65 -15.39 -1.24
N ALA A 134 -1.68 -14.18 -1.79
CA ALA A 134 -2.68 -13.17 -1.44
C ALA A 134 -4.15 -13.60 -1.69
N ASN A 135 -4.39 -14.66 -2.47
CA ASN A 135 -5.73 -15.23 -2.66
C ASN A 135 -6.28 -15.95 -1.42
N GLU A 136 -5.40 -16.44 -0.55
CA GLU A 136 -5.76 -17.27 0.61
C GLU A 136 -5.91 -16.45 1.90
N TYR A 137 -5.52 -15.16 1.87
CA TYR A 137 -5.47 -14.33 3.06
C TYR A 137 -6.67 -13.39 3.15
N ILE A 138 -7.51 -13.61 4.16
CA ILE A 138 -8.65 -12.77 4.52
C ILE A 138 -8.29 -12.03 5.82
N LEU A 139 -8.28 -10.70 5.78
CA LEU A 139 -7.83 -9.86 6.92
C LEU A 139 -8.96 -9.46 7.87
N VAL A 140 -10.20 -9.45 7.38
CA VAL A 140 -11.40 -9.08 8.15
C VAL A 140 -12.38 -10.24 8.06
N LYS A 141 -12.87 -10.70 9.22
CA LYS A 141 -13.97 -11.67 9.25
C LYS A 141 -15.30 -10.90 9.15
N PRO A 142 -16.19 -11.27 8.23
CA PRO A 142 -17.50 -10.64 8.09
C PRO A 142 -18.41 -10.90 9.30
#